data_AF-A0A829GFD8-F1
#
_entry.id   AF-A0A829GFD8-F1
#
_cell.length_a   1.000
_cell.length_b   1.000
_cell.length_c   1.000
_cell.angle_alpha   90.00
_cell.angle_beta   90.00
_cell.angle_gamma   90.00
#
_symmetry.space_group_name_H-M   'P 1'
#
loop_
_entity.id
_entity.type
_entity.pdbx_description
1 polymer ?
#
loop_
_entity_poly.entity_id
_entity_poly.type
_entity_poly.pdbx_seq_one_letter_code
_entity_poly.pdbx_strand_id
1 'polypeptide(L)'
;MATTQELEIMQLIANAGESKTKAFAALQAVQTQDFAKARSLLAEAKAIDIAAHNAQTAMICREFDPNHTPEPVSLLMVHAQDHYMTSQLARDLI
;
A
#
# COMPACT_ATOMS: atom_id res chain seq x y z
N MET A 1 20.80 7.78 11.06
CA MET A 1 19.66 8.54 10.53
C MET A 1 19.08 7.71 9.40
N ALA A 2 17.75 7.53 9.34
CA ALA A 2 17.14 6.80 8.24
C ALA A 2 17.35 7.55 6.92
N THR A 3 17.65 6.85 5.84
CA THR A 3 17.81 7.47 4.51
C THR A 3 16.45 7.89 3.95
N THR A 4 16.44 8.82 2.98
CA THR A 4 15.20 9.22 2.29
C THR A 4 14.46 8.02 1.69
N GLN A 5 15.21 7.04 1.18
CA GLN A 5 14.66 5.80 0.63
C GLN A 5 13.99 4.94 1.71
N GLU A 6 14.62 4.75 2.87
CA GLU A 6 14.03 3.98 3.97
C GLU A 6 12.70 4.59 4.45
N LEU A 7 12.59 5.93 4.44
CA LEU A 7 11.34 6.62 4.75
C LEU A 7 10.24 6.35 3.70
N GLU A 8 10.58 6.38 2.40
CA GLU A 8 9.64 6.02 1.32
C GLU A 8 9.16 4.56 1.47
N ILE A 9 10.07 3.64 1.77
CA ILE A 9 9.76 2.21 1.98
C ILE A 9 8.84 2.02 3.19
N MET A 10 9.14 2.67 4.32
CA MET A 10 8.28 2.62 5.51
C MET A 10 6.90 3.23 5.26
N GLN A 11 6.82 4.30 4.47
CA GLN A 11 5.55 4.89 4.10
C GLN A 11 4.70 3.94 3.24
N LEU A 12 5.32 3.19 2.33
CA LEU A 12 4.64 2.16 1.54
C LEU A 12 4.04 1.07 2.46
N ILE A 13 4.82 0.57 3.43
CA ILE A 13 4.36 -0.42 4.42
C ILE A 13 3.18 0.12 5.22
N ALA A 14 3.29 1.36 5.73
CA ALA A 14 2.25 1.98 6.54
C ALA A 14 0.94 2.13 5.75
N ASN A 15 1.00 2.67 4.53
CA ASN A 15 -0.17 2.87 3.68
C ASN A 15 -0.81 1.52 3.29
N ALA A 16 0.00 0.52 2.94
CA ALA A 16 -0.49 -0.82 2.64
C ALA A 16 -1.25 -1.42 3.84
N GLY A 17 -0.66 -1.35 5.03
CA GLY A 17 -1.27 -1.85 6.27
C GLY A 17 -2.57 -1.12 6.64
N GLU A 18 -2.62 0.20 6.48
CA GLU A 18 -3.82 0.97 6.76
C GLU A 18 -4.95 0.65 5.76
N SER A 19 -4.65 0.64 4.46
CA SER A 19 -5.59 0.25 3.41
C SER A 19 -6.19 -1.14 3.67
N LYS A 20 -5.34 -2.13 3.97
CA LYS A 20 -5.74 -3.49 4.31
C LYS A 20 -6.66 -3.53 5.53
N THR A 21 -6.26 -2.86 6.62
CA THR A 21 -7.06 -2.80 7.86
C THR A 21 -8.45 -2.22 7.60
N LYS A 22 -8.55 -1.15 6.80
CA LYS A 22 -9.84 -0.56 6.44
C LYS A 22 -10.69 -1.48 5.57
N ALA A 23 -10.10 -2.19 4.62
CA ALA A 23 -10.82 -3.18 3.82
C ALA A 23 -11.41 -4.30 4.70
N PHE A 24 -10.63 -4.85 5.64
CA PHE A 24 -11.14 -5.85 6.59
C PHE A 24 -12.19 -5.28 7.55
N ALA A 25 -12.05 -4.03 7.98
CA ALA A 25 -13.07 -3.37 8.79
C ALA A 25 -14.38 -3.17 8.01
N ALA A 26 -14.30 -2.91 6.69
CA ALA A 26 -15.48 -2.86 5.83
C ALA A 26 -16.18 -4.22 5.75
N LEU A 27 -15.40 -5.30 5.58
CA LEU A 27 -15.91 -6.66 5.58
C LEU A 27 -16.62 -7.01 6.91
N GLN A 28 -16.08 -6.57 8.05
CA GLN A 28 -16.72 -6.74 9.36
C GLN A 28 -18.03 -5.94 9.47
N ALA A 29 -18.08 -4.71 8.95
CA ALA A 29 -19.29 -3.88 8.97
C ALA A 29 -20.45 -4.51 8.14
N VAL A 30 -20.12 -5.22 7.06
CA VAL A 30 -21.12 -5.98 6.28
C VAL A 30 -21.77 -7.09 7.13
N GLN A 31 -21.01 -7.75 8.02
CA GLN A 31 -21.55 -8.80 8.89
C GLN A 31 -22.61 -8.28 9.86
N THR A 32 -22.53 -7.00 10.25
CA THR A 32 -23.52 -6.33 11.10
C THR A 32 -24.57 -5.55 10.30
N GLN A 33 -24.65 -5.78 8.97
CA GLN A 33 -25.55 -5.08 8.04
C GLN A 33 -25.35 -3.55 7.97
N ASP A 34 -24.20 -3.05 8.43
CA ASP A 34 -23.85 -1.62 8.34
C ASP A 34 -23.18 -1.33 6.99
N PHE A 35 -23.98 -1.36 5.93
CA PHE A 35 -23.50 -1.17 4.56
C PHE A 35 -23.01 0.26 4.29
N ALA A 36 -23.50 1.25 5.04
CA ALA A 36 -23.05 2.64 4.90
C ALA A 36 -21.60 2.77 5.38
N LYS A 37 -21.30 2.24 6.56
CA LYS A 37 -19.93 2.21 7.09
C LYS A 37 -19.00 1.37 6.22
N ALA A 38 -19.46 0.21 5.74
CA ALA A 38 -18.67 -0.62 4.83
C ALA A 38 -18.22 0.15 3.57
N ARG A 39 -19.15 0.88 2.93
CA ARG A 39 -18.82 1.72 1.76
C ARG A 39 -17.86 2.86 2.09
N SER A 40 -18.02 3.52 3.23
CA SER A 40 -17.09 4.58 3.67
C SER A 40 -15.67 4.02 3.83
N LEU A 41 -15.55 2.89 4.53
CA LEU A 41 -14.26 2.25 4.80
C LEU A 41 -13.58 1.76 3.51
N LEU A 42 -14.34 1.22 2.55
CA LEU A 42 -13.79 0.85 1.24
C LEU A 42 -13.32 2.06 0.43
N ALA A 43 -14.05 3.18 0.48
CA ALA A 43 -13.63 4.42 -0.19
C ALA A 43 -12.33 4.96 0.42
N GLU A 44 -12.21 4.96 1.75
CA GLU A 44 -10.99 5.35 2.45
C GLU A 44 -9.82 4.39 2.13
N ALA A 45 -10.05 3.08 2.14
CA ALA A 45 -9.05 2.08 1.76
C ALA A 45 -8.58 2.30 0.31
N LYS A 46 -9.50 2.60 -0.61
CA LYS A 46 -9.18 2.91 -2.01
C LYS A 46 -8.28 4.14 -2.14
N ALA A 47 -8.58 5.21 -1.41
CA ALA A 47 -7.76 6.43 -1.45
C ALA A 47 -6.32 6.18 -0.97
N ILE A 48 -6.15 5.42 0.11
CA ILE A 48 -4.84 5.07 0.66
C ILE A 48 -4.08 4.14 -0.29
N ASP A 49 -4.76 3.14 -0.85
CA ASP A 49 -4.17 2.24 -1.85
C ASP A 49 -3.64 2.99 -3.08
N ILE A 50 -4.38 3.99 -3.57
CA ILE A 50 -3.92 4.81 -4.71
C ILE A 50 -2.60 5.52 -4.37
N ALA A 51 -2.48 6.07 -3.15
CA ALA A 51 -1.24 6.70 -2.72
C ALA A 51 -0.06 5.71 -2.66
N ALA A 52 -0.30 4.50 -2.13
CA ALA A 52 0.69 3.42 -2.11
C ALA A 52 1.06 2.93 -3.52
N HIS A 53 0.08 2.77 -4.41
CA HIS A 53 0.27 2.38 -5.80
C HIS A 53 1.14 3.38 -6.57
N ASN A 54 0.87 4.67 -6.38
CA ASN A 54 1.64 5.73 -7.02
C ASN A 54 3.09 5.75 -6.54
N ALA A 55 3.33 5.52 -5.25
CA ALA A 55 4.67 5.38 -4.70
C ALA A 55 5.41 4.16 -5.29
N GLN A 56 4.73 3.01 -5.36
CA GLN A 56 5.28 1.80 -5.99
C GLN A 56 5.62 2.04 -7.47
N THR A 57 4.71 2.66 -8.21
CA THR A 57 4.91 3.00 -9.62
C THR A 57 6.12 3.92 -9.79
N ALA A 58 6.24 4.95 -8.95
CA ALA A 58 7.38 5.85 -8.98
C ALA A 58 8.72 5.12 -8.72
N MET A 59 8.75 4.18 -7.77
CA MET A 59 9.93 3.34 -7.51
C MET A 59 10.30 2.50 -8.75
N ILE A 60 9.32 1.82 -9.36
CA ILE A 60 9.55 1.01 -10.57
C ILE A 60 10.01 1.88 -11.75
N CYS A 61 9.41 3.07 -11.93
CA CYS A 61 9.80 3.99 -13.00
C CYS A 61 11.25 4.49 -12.87
N ARG A 62 11.76 4.69 -11.64
CA ARG A 62 13.15 5.11 -11.40
C ARG A 62 14.15 4.06 -11.89
N GLU A 63 13.82 2.78 -11.81
CA GLU A 63 14.67 1.68 -12.32
C GLU A 63 14.86 1.71 -13.85
N PHE A 64 13.97 2.39 -14.58
CA PHE A 64 14.08 2.54 -16.04
C PHE A 64 14.83 3.80 -16.48
N ASP A 65 15.14 4.73 -15.56
CA ASP A 65 15.86 5.95 -15.91
C ASP A 65 17.33 5.63 -16.19
N PRO A 66 17.84 5.89 -17.42
CA PRO A 66 19.22 5.59 -17.78
C PRO A 66 20.26 6.39 -17.00
N ASN A 67 19.85 7.47 -16.33
CA ASN A 67 20.71 8.27 -15.45
C ASN A 67 20.59 7.86 -13.97
N HIS A 68 19.69 6.94 -13.64
CA HIS A 68 19.54 6.44 -12.28
C HIS A 68 20.66 5.45 -11.97
N THR A 69 21.32 5.66 -10.82
CA THR A 69 22.27 4.68 -10.30
C THR A 69 21.46 3.59 -9.60
N PRO A 70 21.52 2.32 -10.04
CA PRO A 70 20.74 1.25 -9.44
C PRO A 70 21.02 1.16 -7.94
N GLU A 71 19.99 1.32 -7.13
CA GLU A 71 20.13 1.16 -5.69
C GLU A 71 20.04 -0.33 -5.31
N PRO A 72 20.78 -0.77 -4.27
CA PRO A 72 20.69 -2.15 -3.82
C PRO A 72 19.27 -2.48 -3.34
N VAL A 73 18.68 -3.55 -3.87
CA VAL A 73 17.41 -4.07 -3.35
C VAL A 73 17.63 -4.62 -1.95
N SER A 74 17.12 -3.90 -0.95
CA SER A 74 17.19 -4.31 0.46
C SER A 74 16.07 -5.28 0.83
N LEU A 75 16.27 -6.08 1.88
CA LEU A 75 15.19 -6.93 2.43
C LEU A 75 13.97 -6.10 2.85
N LEU A 76 14.19 -4.87 3.32
CA LEU A 76 13.13 -3.95 3.69
C LEU A 76 12.29 -3.51 2.47
N MET A 77 12.93 -3.26 1.32
CA MET A 77 12.23 -2.96 0.07
C MET A 77 11.35 -4.15 -0.35
N VAL A 78 11.90 -5.37 -0.37
CA VAL A 78 11.15 -6.59 -0.70
C VAL A 78 9.95 -6.74 0.22
N HIS A 79 10.15 -6.59 1.53
CA HIS A 79 9.09 -6.66 2.53
C HIS A 79 7.97 -5.63 2.28
N ALA A 80 8.31 -4.40 1.88
CA ALA A 80 7.34 -3.38 1.56
C ALA A 80 6.51 -3.71 0.31
N GLN A 81 7.15 -4.23 -0.73
CA GLN A 81 6.48 -4.69 -1.95
C GLN A 81 5.52 -5.85 -1.65
N ASP A 82 5.95 -6.83 -0.84
CA ASP A 82 5.11 -7.95 -0.40
C ASP A 82 3.89 -7.47 0.41
N HIS A 83 4.11 -6.56 1.35
CA HIS A 83 3.03 -5.96 2.14
C HIS A 83 2.03 -5.23 1.24
N TYR A 84 2.51 -4.45 0.28
CA TYR A 84 1.65 -3.70 -0.62
C TYR A 84 0.83 -4.63 -1.52
N MET A 85 1.46 -5.56 -2.22
CA MET A 85 0.77 -6.45 -3.16
C MET A 85 -0.27 -7.33 -2.48
N THR A 86 0.03 -7.87 -1.29
CA THR A 86 -0.95 -8.66 -0.51
C THR A 86 -2.10 -7.81 0.04
N SER A 87 -1.85 -6.54 0.34
CA SER A 87 -2.88 -5.59 0.78
C SER A 87 -3.79 -5.16 -0.37
N GLN A 88 -3.22 -4.91 -1.55
CA GLN A 88 -3.96 -4.61 -2.76
C GLN A 88 -4.89 -5.78 -3.13
N LEU A 89 -4.36 -7.01 -3.14
CA LEU A 89 -5.17 -8.21 -3.40
C LEU A 89 -6.29 -8.37 -2.36
N ALA A 90 -6.00 -8.18 -1.07
CA ALA A 90 -7.02 -8.28 -0.02
C ALA A 90 -8.17 -7.28 -0.26
N ARG A 91 -7.86 -6.05 -0.68
CA ARG A 91 -8.87 -5.05 -1.03
C ARG A 91 -9.65 -5.43 -2.28
N ASP A 92 -8.99 -5.92 -3.33
CA ASP A 92 -9.66 -6.28 -4.58
C ASP A 92 -10.65 -7.45 -4.41
N LEU A 93 -10.45 -8.28 -3.38
CA LEU A 93 -11.33 -9.39 -3.02
C LEU A 93 -12.50 -8.99 -2.09
N ILE A 94 -12.47 -7.81 -1.46
CA ILE A 94 -13.48 -7.32 -0.50
C ILE A 94 -14.36 -6.26 -1.16
#